data_AF-A0A3P7N5B2-F1
#
_entry.id   AF-A0A3P7N5B2-F1
#
_cell.length_a   1.000
_cell.length_b   1.000
_cell.length_c   1.000
_cell.angle_alpha   90.00
_cell.angle_beta   90.00
_cell.angle_gamma   90.00
#
_symmetry.space_group_name_H-M   'P 1'
#
loop_
_entity.id
_entity.type
_entity.pdbx_description
1 polymer ?
#
loop_
_entity_poly.entity_id
_entity_poly.type
_entity_poly.pdbx_seq_one_letter_code
_entity_poly.pdbx_strand_id
1 'polypeptide(L)'
;MHGIQTISAYFSVAVSRSKEVPPFGPPLPKGATFSKCADFHDWLLTKIINAENAVHRSKKFATMAARTRREALRDLAENYTGTHQNEGPSRIASRFLGGSVKRRERQNPKPFLANIRGALSWLVDVHDHSTNQRIVKFF
;
A
#
# COMPACT_ATOMS: atom_id res chain seq x y z
N MET A 1 -56.88 -22.09 -9.72
CA MET A 1 -55.42 -22.02 -9.92
C MET A 1 -55.06 -20.58 -10.25
N HIS A 2 -54.54 -19.82 -9.29
CA HIS A 2 -54.02 -18.47 -9.54
C HIS A 2 -52.54 -18.60 -9.93
N GLY A 3 -52.25 -18.43 -11.22
CA GLY A 3 -50.89 -18.43 -11.73
C GLY A 3 -50.11 -17.28 -11.10
N ILE A 4 -48.92 -17.59 -10.57
CA ILE A 4 -47.97 -16.59 -10.08
C ILE A 4 -47.62 -15.71 -11.29
N GLN A 5 -48.14 -14.48 -11.29
CA GLN A 5 -47.76 -13.47 -12.27
C GLN A 5 -46.32 -13.07 -11.94
N THR A 6 -45.35 -13.65 -12.63
CA THR A 6 -43.96 -13.19 -12.55
C THR A 6 -43.93 -11.79 -13.14
N ILE A 7 -43.90 -10.76 -12.27
CA ILE A 7 -43.76 -9.37 -12.68
C ILE A 7 -42.43 -9.25 -13.43
N SER A 8 -42.50 -9.13 -14.76
CA SER A 8 -41.34 -8.84 -15.58
C SER A 8 -40.90 -7.41 -15.33
N ALA A 9 -39.83 -7.23 -14.55
CA ALA A 9 -39.26 -5.93 -14.27
C ALA A 9 -38.14 -5.64 -15.30
N TYR A 10 -38.15 -4.41 -15.83
CA TYR A 10 -37.12 -3.89 -16.72
C TYR A 10 -36.36 -2.74 -16.06
N PHE A 11 -35.05 -2.70 -16.27
CA PHE A 11 -34.15 -1.69 -15.74
C PHE A 11 -33.52 -0.91 -16.89
N SER A 12 -33.60 0.42 -16.85
CA SER A 12 -32.83 1.30 -17.73
C SER A 12 -31.56 1.75 -17.01
N VAL A 13 -30.41 1.65 -17.67
CA VAL A 13 -29.10 1.85 -17.06
C VAL A 13 -28.32 2.92 -17.80
N ALA A 14 -27.79 3.90 -17.07
CA ALA A 14 -26.83 4.87 -17.58
C ALA A 14 -25.51 4.80 -16.81
N VAL A 15 -24.40 5.09 -17.49
CA VAL A 15 -23.06 5.08 -16.89
C VAL A 15 -22.44 6.47 -17.02
N SER A 16 -22.09 7.08 -15.89
CA SER A 16 -21.34 8.34 -15.84
C SER A 16 -19.97 8.09 -15.22
N ARG A 17 -18.95 8.80 -15.72
CA ARG A 17 -17.58 8.75 -15.19
C ARG A 17 -16.89 10.10 -15.36
N SER A 18 -15.93 10.39 -14.47
CA SER A 18 -15.00 11.49 -14.67
C SER A 18 -14.19 11.30 -15.97
N LYS A 19 -13.84 12.40 -16.64
CA LYS A 19 -12.99 12.38 -17.85
C LYS A 19 -11.63 11.71 -17.61
N GLU A 20 -11.13 11.77 -16.38
CA GLU A 20 -9.84 11.22 -15.97
C GLU A 20 -9.86 9.71 -15.69
N VAL A 21 -11.04 9.10 -15.59
CA VAL A 21 -11.19 7.66 -15.42
C VAL A 21 -11.30 7.04 -16.82
N PRO A 22 -10.46 6.08 -17.22
CA PRO A 22 -10.53 5.48 -18.55
C PRO A 22 -11.86 4.73 -18.76
N PRO A 23 -12.29 4.51 -20.03
CA PRO A 23 -13.41 3.62 -20.32
C PRO A 23 -13.19 2.22 -19.73
N PHE A 24 -14.27 1.59 -19.26
CA PHE A 24 -14.24 0.26 -18.66
C PHE A 24 -15.43 -0.58 -19.12
N GLY A 25 -15.19 -1.89 -19.26
CA GLY A 25 -16.18 -2.85 -19.72
C GLY A 25 -17.04 -3.43 -18.59
N PRO A 26 -18.02 -4.29 -18.93
CA PRO A 26 -18.52 -4.57 -20.29
C PRO A 26 -19.22 -3.34 -20.91
N PRO A 27 -19.29 -3.21 -22.25
CA PRO A 27 -20.01 -2.09 -22.88
C PRO A 27 -21.51 -2.11 -22.52
N LEU A 28 -22.14 -0.94 -22.58
CA LEU A 28 -23.58 -0.84 -22.39
C LEU A 28 -24.28 -1.44 -23.61
N PRO A 29 -25.25 -2.37 -23.44
CA PRO A 29 -26.00 -2.93 -24.55
C PRO A 29 -26.79 -1.86 -25.31
N LYS A 30 -27.09 -2.13 -26.58
CA LYS A 30 -27.94 -1.24 -27.39
C LYS A 30 -29.30 -1.08 -26.70
N GLY A 31 -29.74 0.17 -26.53
CA GLY A 31 -30.99 0.49 -25.83
C GLY A 31 -30.90 0.54 -24.30
N ALA A 32 -29.76 0.15 -23.71
CA ALA A 32 -29.46 0.33 -22.29
C ALA A 32 -30.53 -0.21 -21.32
N THR A 33 -31.28 -1.22 -21.75
CA THR A 33 -32.40 -1.79 -21.00
C THR A 33 -32.15 -3.27 -20.72
N PHE A 34 -32.42 -3.73 -19.51
CA PHE A 34 -32.21 -5.10 -19.05
C PHE A 34 -33.49 -5.65 -18.42
N SER A 35 -33.77 -6.94 -18.60
CA SER A 35 -34.78 -7.63 -17.80
C SER A 35 -34.17 -8.13 -16.49
N LYS A 36 -35.00 -8.42 -15.49
CA LYS A 36 -34.55 -9.07 -14.25
C LYS A 36 -34.13 -10.53 -14.54
N CYS A 37 -32.88 -10.74 -14.94
CA CYS A 37 -32.27 -12.04 -15.20
C CYS A 37 -30.84 -12.15 -14.64
N ALA A 38 -30.27 -13.35 -14.62
CA ALA A 38 -28.90 -13.60 -14.18
C ALA A 38 -27.86 -12.83 -15.02
N ASP A 39 -28.06 -12.72 -16.34
CA ASP A 39 -27.13 -11.99 -17.22
C ASP A 39 -27.02 -10.51 -16.86
N PHE A 40 -28.12 -9.87 -16.43
CA PHE A 40 -28.09 -8.48 -15.96
C PHE A 40 -27.26 -8.35 -14.68
N HIS A 41 -27.45 -9.28 -13.74
CA HIS A 41 -26.69 -9.31 -12.50
C HIS A 41 -25.18 -9.46 -12.78
N ASP A 42 -24.80 -10.40 -13.64
CA ASP A 42 -23.40 -10.65 -13.98
C ASP A 42 -22.78 -9.49 -14.77
N TRP A 43 -23.54 -8.91 -15.70
CA TRP A 43 -23.12 -7.70 -16.40
C TRP A 43 -22.88 -6.55 -15.41
N LEU A 44 -23.79 -6.33 -14.47
CA LEU A 44 -23.72 -5.24 -13.48
C LEU A 44 -22.54 -5.43 -12.52
N LEU A 45 -22.35 -6.62 -11.97
CA LEU A 45 -21.23 -6.94 -11.09
C LEU A 45 -19.89 -6.73 -11.80
N THR A 46 -19.77 -7.28 -13.01
CA THR A 46 -18.56 -7.11 -13.82
C THR A 46 -18.30 -5.64 -14.12
N LYS A 47 -19.36 -4.86 -14.40
CA LYS A 47 -19.27 -3.42 -14.67
C LYS A 47 -18.77 -2.64 -13.47
N ILE A 48 -19.25 -2.95 -12.27
CA ILE A 48 -18.87 -2.27 -11.02
C ILE A 48 -17.40 -2.55 -10.67
N ILE A 49 -16.98 -3.81 -10.72
CA ILE A 49 -15.59 -4.21 -10.43
C ILE A 49 -14.62 -3.53 -11.40
N ASN A 50 -14.96 -3.51 -12.69
CA ASN A 50 -14.14 -2.85 -13.69
C ASN A 50 -14.13 -1.32 -13.52
N ALA A 51 -15.23 -0.71 -13.05
CA ALA A 51 -15.28 0.71 -12.74
C ALA A 51 -14.28 1.06 -11.63
N GLU A 52 -14.29 0.29 -10.55
CA GLU A 52 -13.36 0.45 -9.43
C GLU A 52 -11.89 0.33 -9.88
N ASN A 53 -11.59 -0.71 -10.66
CA ASN A 53 -10.26 -0.92 -11.23
C ASN A 53 -9.83 0.23 -12.15
N ALA A 54 -10.76 0.82 -12.91
CA ALA A 54 -10.49 1.96 -13.77
C ALA A 54 -10.25 3.25 -12.95
N VAL A 55 -10.98 3.43 -11.85
CA VAL A 55 -10.85 4.59 -10.95
C VAL A 55 -9.44 4.67 -10.37
N HIS A 56 -8.85 3.54 -9.98
CA HIS A 56 -7.47 3.51 -9.47
C HIS A 56 -6.41 3.96 -10.49
N ARG A 57 -6.73 3.96 -11.80
CA ARG A 57 -5.85 4.48 -12.86
C ARG A 57 -5.96 5.99 -13.04
N SER A 58 -6.92 6.64 -12.37
CA SER A 58 -7.05 8.10 -12.37
C SER A 58 -5.95 8.78 -11.56
N LYS A 59 -5.42 9.88 -12.10
CA LYS A 59 -4.40 10.71 -11.42
C LYS A 59 -4.86 11.22 -10.06
N LYS A 60 -6.15 11.57 -9.91
CA LYS A 60 -6.71 12.03 -8.63
C LYS A 60 -6.62 10.98 -7.54
N PHE A 61 -7.05 9.75 -7.84
CA PHE A 61 -6.98 8.63 -6.90
C PHE A 61 -5.55 8.22 -6.59
N ALA A 62 -4.67 8.18 -7.61
CA ALA A 62 -3.25 7.91 -7.40
C ALA A 62 -2.59 8.96 -6.49
N THR A 63 -2.90 10.24 -6.68
CA THR A 63 -2.38 11.33 -5.84
C THR A 63 -2.89 11.23 -4.41
N MET A 64 -4.17 10.90 -4.23
CA MET A 64 -4.78 10.71 -2.92
C MET A 64 -4.14 9.53 -2.16
N ALA A 65 -4.02 8.37 -2.82
CA ALA A 65 -3.36 7.20 -2.23
C ALA A 65 -1.89 7.49 -1.86
N ALA A 66 -1.16 8.21 -2.72
CA ALA A 66 0.22 8.63 -2.44
C ALA A 66 0.30 9.59 -1.24
N ARG A 67 -0.69 10.49 -1.07
CA ARG A 67 -0.77 11.38 0.08
C ARG A 67 -1.03 10.60 1.36
N THR A 68 -2.03 9.73 1.40
CA THR A 68 -2.32 8.85 2.55
C THR A 68 -1.11 8.00 2.93
N ARG A 69 -0.43 7.42 1.94
CA ARG A 69 0.81 6.65 2.16
C ARG A 69 1.91 7.49 2.80
N ARG A 70 2.09 8.73 2.34
CA ARG A 70 3.09 9.65 2.88
C ARG A 70 2.75 10.05 4.33
N GLU A 71 1.49 10.31 4.62
CA GLU A 71 1.02 10.64 5.97
C GLU A 71 1.25 9.46 6.93
N ALA A 72 0.86 8.24 6.54
CA ALA A 72 1.11 7.05 7.36
C ALA A 72 2.61 6.80 7.63
N LEU A 73 3.48 7.01 6.62
CA LEU A 73 4.93 6.88 6.79
C LEU A 73 5.52 8.00 7.67
N ARG A 74 4.98 9.21 7.58
CA ARG A 74 5.37 10.33 8.44
C ARG A 74 5.03 10.01 9.89
N ASP A 75 3.82 9.55 10.16
CA ASP A 75 3.37 9.20 11.52
C ASP A 75 4.24 8.07 12.10
N LEU A 76 4.60 7.07 11.29
CA LEU A 76 5.52 6.01 11.71
C LEU A 76 6.90 6.58 12.08
N ALA A 77 7.42 7.50 11.26
CA ALA A 77 8.71 8.13 11.52
C ALA A 77 8.67 8.98 12.80
N GLU A 78 7.69 9.86 12.96
CA GLU A 78 7.58 10.75 14.12
C GLU A 78 7.44 9.97 15.44
N ASN A 79 6.68 8.87 15.43
CA ASN A 79 6.43 8.08 16.65
C ASN A 79 7.55 7.09 17.00
N TYR A 80 8.29 6.56 16.01
CA TYR A 80 9.22 5.44 16.23
C TYR A 80 10.65 5.68 15.76
N THR A 81 10.92 6.73 14.97
CA THR A 81 12.31 7.11 14.59
C THR A 81 12.90 8.17 15.50
N GLY A 82 12.14 8.64 16.50
CA GLY A 82 12.70 9.36 17.64
C GLY A 82 13.88 8.56 18.18
N THR A 83 15.03 9.22 18.27
CA THR A 83 16.23 8.64 18.88
C THR A 83 15.80 7.93 20.14
N HIS A 84 15.85 6.59 20.16
CA HIS A 84 15.96 5.89 21.42
C HIS A 84 17.17 6.55 22.04
N GLN A 85 16.96 7.45 23.01
CA GLN A 85 18.05 7.97 23.79
C GLN A 85 18.59 6.70 24.42
N ASN A 86 19.63 6.16 23.80
CA ASN A 86 20.54 5.25 24.43
C ASN A 86 21.21 6.14 25.48
N GLU A 87 20.47 6.46 26.54
CA GLU A 87 21.01 6.69 27.88
C GLU A 87 21.52 5.32 28.38
N GLY A 88 22.31 4.67 27.54
CA GLY A 88 23.03 3.46 27.84
C GLY A 88 24.23 3.80 28.71
N PRO A 89 24.98 2.78 29.15
CA PRO A 89 26.05 2.87 30.14
C PRO A 89 27.18 3.87 29.82
N SER A 90 27.19 4.48 28.63
CA SER A 90 28.11 5.53 28.22
C SER A 90 28.09 6.80 29.08
N ARG A 91 26.95 7.21 29.67
CA ARG A 91 26.94 8.31 30.67
C ARG A 91 27.39 7.88 32.07
N ILE A 92 27.28 6.59 32.39
CA ILE A 92 27.77 6.04 33.66
C ILE A 92 29.31 5.96 33.58
N ALA A 93 29.86 5.42 32.49
CA ALA A 93 31.30 5.34 32.28
C ALA A 93 31.97 6.72 32.22
N SER A 94 31.34 7.73 31.63
CA SER A 94 31.89 9.09 31.56
C SER A 94 31.88 9.84 32.89
N ARG A 95 31.06 9.41 33.87
CA ARG A 95 31.04 10.01 35.22
C ARG A 95 32.03 9.35 36.18
N PHE A 96 32.41 8.09 35.95
CA PHE A 96 33.27 7.33 36.87
C PHE A 96 34.72 7.15 36.39
N LEU A 97 35.01 7.20 35.08
CA LEU A 97 36.33 6.77 34.57
C LEU A 97 37.01 7.72 33.58
N GLY A 98 36.72 9.02 33.60
CA GLY A 98 37.60 10.08 33.05
C GLY A 98 38.21 9.87 31.67
N GLY A 99 37.61 9.04 30.81
CA GLY A 99 38.26 8.49 29.63
C GLY A 99 37.33 8.50 28.43
N SER A 100 37.78 9.14 27.36
CA SER A 100 37.10 9.14 26.06
C SER A 100 37.11 7.73 25.49
N VAL A 101 35.98 7.01 25.61
CA VAL A 101 35.75 5.79 24.84
C VAL A 101 35.74 6.22 23.37
N LYS A 102 36.78 5.84 22.63
CA LYS A 102 36.87 6.06 21.18
C LYS A 102 35.67 5.39 20.53
N ARG A 103 34.64 6.21 20.27
CA ARG A 103 33.37 5.83 19.66
C ARG A 103 33.67 5.15 18.33
N ARG A 104 33.57 3.82 18.26
CA ARG A 104 33.41 3.14 16.98
C ARG A 104 32.07 3.60 16.42
N GLU A 105 32.13 4.40 15.35
CA GLU A 105 30.98 4.99 14.69
C GLU A 105 29.96 3.88 14.43
N ARG A 106 28.75 4.02 15.02
CA ARG A 106 27.62 3.19 14.65
C ARG A 106 27.32 3.57 13.21
N GLN A 107 27.74 2.72 12.27
CA GLN A 107 27.48 2.89 10.86
C GLN A 107 25.97 2.84 10.69
N ASN A 108 25.36 4.00 10.51
CA ASN A 108 23.93 4.11 10.26
C ASN A 108 23.69 3.42 8.91
N PRO A 109 22.98 2.28 8.85
CA PRO A 109 22.83 1.56 7.60
C PRO A 109 22.05 2.45 6.63
N LYS A 110 22.71 2.89 5.56
CA LYS A 110 22.04 3.64 4.50
C LYS A 110 21.04 2.69 3.82
N PRO A 111 19.76 3.06 3.69
CA PRO A 111 18.79 2.22 3.00
C PRO A 111 19.26 1.99 1.57
N PHE A 112 19.32 0.72 1.17
CA PHE A 112 19.61 0.38 -0.22
C PHE A 112 18.30 0.50 -0.99
N LEU A 113 18.26 1.42 -1.95
CA LEU A 113 17.11 1.57 -2.85
C LEU A 113 17.15 0.44 -3.88
N ALA A 114 16.80 -0.77 -3.45
CA ALA A 114 16.47 -1.83 -4.39
C ALA A 114 15.24 -1.39 -5.20
N ASN A 115 15.22 -1.66 -6.50
CA ASN A 115 14.11 -1.31 -7.41
C ASN A 115 12.88 -2.21 -7.18
N ILE A 116 12.49 -2.40 -5.91
CA ILE A 116 11.34 -3.17 -5.49
C ILE A 116 10.24 -2.14 -5.24
N ARG A 117 9.23 -2.12 -6.12
CA ARG A 117 8.12 -1.15 -6.10
C ARG A 117 7.47 -1.07 -4.73
N GLY A 118 7.92 -0.12 -3.90
CA GLY A 118 7.32 0.21 -2.62
C GLY A 118 7.78 -0.62 -1.41
N ALA A 119 8.85 -1.42 -1.52
CA ALA A 119 9.49 -2.06 -0.36
C ALA A 119 10.72 -1.26 0.08
N LEU A 120 10.92 -1.14 1.38
CA LEU A 120 12.16 -0.63 1.96
C LEU A 120 13.04 -1.83 2.27
N SER A 121 14.29 -1.83 1.77
CA SER A 121 15.26 -2.86 2.08
C SER A 121 16.50 -2.29 2.75
N TRP A 122 17.02 -2.98 3.76
CA TRP A 122 18.26 -2.62 4.45
C TRP A 122 19.33 -3.69 4.26
N LEU A 123 20.57 -3.24 4.13
CA LEU A 123 21.73 -4.11 4.15
C LEU A 123 22.11 -4.35 5.62
N VAL A 124 21.93 -5.58 6.08
CA VAL A 124 22.29 -6.00 7.44
C VAL A 124 23.56 -6.83 7.35
N ASP A 125 24.63 -6.36 8.00
CA ASP A 125 25.87 -7.11 8.17
C ASP A 125 25.81 -7.78 9.55
N VAL A 126 25.73 -9.12 9.56
CA VAL A 126 25.73 -9.92 10.78
C VAL A 126 27.04 -10.68 10.86
N HIS A 127 27.75 -10.50 11.97
CA HIS A 127 28.93 -11.30 12.26
C HIS A 127 28.51 -12.56 13.02
N ASP A 128 28.69 -13.72 12.38
CA ASP A 128 28.47 -15.00 13.02
C ASP A 128 29.74 -15.44 13.75
N HIS A 129 29.68 -15.43 15.09
CA HIS A 129 30.79 -15.80 15.96
C HIS A 129 31.03 -17.32 16.01
N SER A 130 30.08 -18.14 15.58
CA SER A 130 30.25 -19.60 15.54
C SER A 130 31.09 -20.06 14.35
N THR A 131 30.99 -19.34 13.23
CA THR A 131 31.73 -19.62 11.99
C THR A 131 32.84 -18.59 11.70
N ASN A 132 32.96 -17.55 12.51
CA ASN A 132 33.88 -16.41 12.32
C ASN A 132 33.75 -15.78 10.93
N GLN A 133 32.51 -15.67 10.43
CA GLN A 133 32.20 -15.13 9.11
C GLN A 133 31.32 -13.88 9.22
N ARG A 134 31.41 -13.01 8.20
CA ARG A 134 30.49 -11.88 8.04
C ARG A 134 29.48 -12.24 6.97
N ILE A 135 28.21 -12.15 7.32
CA ILE A 135 27.10 -12.50 6.44
C ILE A 135 26.32 -11.22 6.17
N VAL A 136 26.32 -10.80 4.91
CA VAL A 136 25.54 -9.65 4.45
C VAL A 136 24.25 -10.16 3.83
N LYS A 137 23.10 -9.74 4.39
CA LYS A 137 21.77 -10.08 3.88
C LYS A 137 20.92 -8.83 3.69
N PHE A 138 19.99 -8.92 2.75
CA PHE A 138 18.94 -7.93 2.55
C PHE A 138 17.68 -8.38 3.30
N PHE A 139 17.14 -7.47 4.11
CA PHE A 139 15.83 -7.57 4.74
C PHE A 139 14.91 -6.50 4.17
#